data_AF-A0A5C3Q6A9-F1
#
_entry.id   AF-A0A5C3Q6A9-F1
#
_cell.length_a   1.000
_cell.length_b   1.000
_cell.length_c   1.000
_cell.angle_alpha   90.00
_cell.angle_beta   90.00
_cell.angle_gamma   90.00
#
_symmetry.space_group_name_H-M   'P 1'
#
loop_
_entity.id
_entity.type
_entity.pdbx_description
1 polymer ?
#
loop_
_entity_poly.entity_id
_entity_poly.type
_entity_poly.pdbx_seq_one_letter_code
_entity_poly.pdbx_strand_id
1 'polypeptide(L)'
;MLSDNSSYFESFADFHPAPHAPLQQEFARLAELRGWQVGSKAYRKQYKRCMFVEFVSHYGSSTEKLEGWQALCREVRMKVVPDTITQCRKALKRVHVNIVDLVDARRTGIQVPRFPSRDALRDYSVEQDKIFPLTRAKENGFLAALLITIYGKNS
;
A
#
# COMPACT_ATOMS: atom_id res chain seq x y z
N MET A 1 18.23 -8.44 -9.86
CA MET A 1 16.77 -8.42 -10.09
C MET A 1 16.15 -8.70 -8.74
N LEU A 2 15.39 -7.76 -8.16
CA LEU A 2 14.63 -8.06 -6.94
C LEU A 2 13.48 -8.97 -7.38
N SER A 3 13.41 -10.18 -6.82
CA SER A 3 12.27 -11.07 -6.97
C SER A 3 10.99 -10.34 -6.53
N ASP A 4 9.90 -10.51 -7.28
CA ASP A 4 8.58 -9.89 -7.05
C ASP A 4 7.95 -10.23 -5.68
N ASN A 5 8.67 -10.91 -4.78
CA ASN A 5 8.17 -11.44 -3.52
C ASN A 5 9.06 -11.14 -2.29
N SER A 6 10.13 -10.36 -2.45
CA SER A 6 11.06 -10.05 -1.35
C SER A 6 10.68 -8.75 -0.64
N SER A 7 10.65 -8.79 0.70
CA SER A 7 10.41 -7.61 1.52
C SER A 7 11.51 -6.56 1.33
N TYR A 8 11.16 -5.28 1.48
CA TYR A 8 12.15 -4.19 1.52
C TYR A 8 13.19 -4.41 2.62
N PHE A 9 12.76 -4.96 3.75
CA PHE A 9 13.61 -5.19 4.93
C PHE A 9 14.69 -6.25 4.68
N GLU A 10 14.48 -7.20 3.77
CA GLU A 10 15.49 -8.21 3.38
C GLU A 10 16.74 -7.60 2.75
N SER A 11 16.68 -6.35 2.29
CA SER A 11 17.86 -5.63 1.79
C SER A 11 18.82 -5.20 2.91
N PHE A 12 18.51 -5.46 4.18
CA PHE A 12 19.27 -5.03 5.35
C PHE A 12 19.56 -6.22 6.27
N ALA A 13 20.75 -6.81 6.14
CA ALA A 13 21.12 -8.06 6.81
C ALA A 13 21.15 -7.98 8.35
N ASP A 14 21.39 -6.80 8.90
CA ASP A 14 21.41 -6.45 10.33
C ASP A 14 20.04 -6.00 10.86
N PHE A 15 18.99 -6.06 10.04
CA PHE A 15 17.63 -5.69 10.44
C PHE A 15 16.69 -6.89 10.36
N HIS A 16 16.07 -7.22 11.50
CA HIS A 16 15.09 -8.30 11.60
C HIS A 16 13.70 -7.70 11.84
N PRO A 17 12.84 -7.64 10.80
CA PRO A 17 11.50 -7.09 10.94
C PRO A 17 10.61 -8.02 11.77
N ALA A 18 9.79 -7.44 12.65
CA ALA A 18 8.73 -8.20 13.31
C ALA A 18 7.64 -8.59 12.28
N PRO A 19 7.31 -9.88 12.11
CA PRO A 19 6.46 -10.36 11.00
C PRO A 19 5.02 -9.83 11.05
N HIS A 20 4.51 -9.51 12.24
CA HIS A 20 3.14 -9.05 12.46
C HIS A 20 3.06 -7.58 12.91
N ALA A 21 4.16 -6.83 12.79
CA ALA A 21 4.16 -5.41 13.10
C ALA A 21 3.70 -4.57 11.89
N PRO A 22 2.96 -3.46 12.12
CA PRO A 22 2.65 -2.48 11.09
C PRO A 22 3.91 -1.98 10.37
N LEU A 23 3.77 -1.71 9.08
CA LEU A 23 4.86 -1.31 8.22
C LEU A 23 5.55 -0.02 8.69
N GLN A 24 4.76 0.97 9.13
CA GLN A 24 5.30 2.24 9.62
C GLN A 24 6.19 2.04 10.86
N GLN A 25 5.82 1.12 11.76
CA GLN A 25 6.61 0.81 12.95
C GLN A 25 7.96 0.19 12.59
N GLU A 26 7.96 -0.80 11.68
CA GLU A 26 9.20 -1.43 11.24
C GLU A 26 10.07 -0.48 10.42
N PHE A 27 9.47 0.38 9.60
CA PHE A 27 10.20 1.43 8.90
C PHE A 27 10.84 2.43 9.87
N ALA A 28 10.13 2.83 10.93
CA ALA A 28 10.68 3.72 11.95
C ALA A 28 11.88 3.10 12.68
N ARG A 29 11.79 1.83 13.08
CA ARG A 29 12.93 1.08 13.66
C ARG A 29 14.13 1.04 12.71
N LEU A 30 13.90 0.73 11.43
CA LEU A 30 14.98 0.72 10.45
C LEU A 30 15.56 2.12 10.23
N ALA A 31 14.72 3.15 10.18
CA ALA A 31 15.16 4.53 10.01
C ALA A 31 16.07 4.98 11.16
N GLU A 32 15.73 4.61 12.40
CA GLU A 32 16.56 4.83 13.58
C GLU A 32 17.91 4.11 13.46
N LEU A 33 17.90 2.81 13.14
CA LEU A 33 19.13 2.02 12.93
C LEU A 33 20.05 2.62 11.85
N ARG A 34 19.48 3.27 10.84
CA ARG A 34 20.21 3.90 9.74
C ARG A 34 20.51 5.39 9.95
N GLY A 35 20.09 5.98 11.06
CA GLY A 35 20.24 7.42 11.32
C GLY A 35 19.46 8.32 10.36
N TRP A 36 18.40 7.81 9.72
CA TRP A 36 17.54 8.60 8.84
C TRP A 36 16.59 9.45 9.67
N GLN A 37 16.97 10.70 9.91
CA GLN A 37 16.17 11.64 10.70
C GLN A 37 14.76 11.81 10.12
N VAL A 38 13.74 11.79 10.97
CA VAL A 38 12.33 11.95 10.57
C VAL A 38 12.17 13.24 9.77
N GLY A 39 11.48 13.15 8.64
CA GLY A 39 11.27 14.29 7.75
C GLY A 39 12.48 14.68 6.87
N SER A 40 13.66 14.08 7.05
CA SER A 40 14.82 14.31 6.18
C SER A 40 14.58 13.82 4.75
N LYS A 41 15.40 14.32 3.81
CA LYS A 41 15.38 13.85 2.41
C LYS A 41 15.63 12.34 2.32
N ALA A 42 16.54 11.81 3.14
CA ALA A 42 16.86 10.38 3.20
C ALA A 42 15.66 9.57 3.72
N TYR A 43 15.07 9.97 4.85
CA TYR A 43 13.89 9.33 5.44
C TYR A 43 12.75 9.27 4.43
N ARG A 44 12.39 10.42 3.83
CA ARG A 44 11.32 10.47 2.82
C ARG A 44 11.64 9.56 1.64
N LYS A 45 12.87 9.59 1.10
CA LYS A 45 13.27 8.74 -0.04
C LYS A 45 13.12 7.25 0.28
N GLN A 46 13.57 6.83 1.46
CA GLN A 46 13.51 5.43 1.86
C GLN A 46 12.09 4.99 2.20
N TYR A 47 11.29 5.85 2.82
CA TYR A 47 9.87 5.58 3.07
C TYR A 47 9.12 5.30 1.77
N LYS A 48 9.31 6.14 0.74
CA LYS A 48 8.72 5.91 -0.59
C LYS A 48 9.12 4.56 -1.19
N ARG A 49 10.39 4.18 -1.03
CA ARG A 49 10.90 2.91 -1.56
C ARG A 49 10.33 1.72 -0.77
N CYS A 50 10.32 1.80 0.55
CA CYS A 50 9.77 0.79 1.45
C CYS A 50 8.30 0.52 1.13
N MET A 51 7.46 1.56 1.14
CA MET A 51 6.04 1.46 0.81
C MET A 51 5.78 0.79 -0.55
N PHE A 52 6.54 1.16 -1.58
CA PHE A 52 6.39 0.59 -2.91
C PHE A 52 6.80 -0.88 -2.97
N VAL A 53 7.97 -1.22 -2.41
CA VAL A 53 8.49 -2.59 -2.44
C VAL A 53 7.60 -3.53 -1.64
N GLU A 54 7.13 -3.13 -0.46
CA GLU A 54 6.23 -3.94 0.37
C GLU A 54 4.86 -4.13 -0.30
N PHE A 55 4.35 -3.12 -0.99
CA PHE A 55 3.13 -3.30 -1.77
C PHE A 55 3.33 -4.33 -2.89
N VAL A 56 4.41 -4.18 -3.66
CA VAL A 56 4.72 -5.10 -4.77
C VAL A 56 4.98 -6.52 -4.26
N SER A 57 5.64 -6.71 -3.12
CA SER A 57 5.89 -8.04 -2.55
C SER A 57 4.59 -8.73 -2.09
N HIS A 58 3.58 -7.98 -1.66
CA HIS A 58 2.31 -8.56 -1.22
C HIS A 58 1.28 -8.76 -2.33
N TYR A 59 1.23 -7.85 -3.31
CA TYR A 59 0.18 -7.79 -4.34
C TYR A 59 0.70 -8.03 -5.76
N GLY A 60 2.01 -8.08 -5.95
CA GLY A 60 2.65 -8.22 -7.24
C GLY A 60 2.57 -6.96 -8.12
N SER A 61 3.13 -7.10 -9.31
CA SER A 61 3.13 -6.09 -10.37
C SER A 61 2.37 -6.52 -11.63
N SER A 62 2.07 -7.82 -11.77
CA SER A 62 1.40 -8.40 -12.93
C SER A 62 -0.09 -8.09 -12.93
N THR A 63 -0.47 -7.13 -13.77
CA THR A 63 -1.87 -6.65 -13.89
C THR A 63 -2.66 -7.36 -15.00
N GLU A 64 -2.05 -8.34 -15.64
CA GLU A 64 -2.63 -9.11 -16.76
C GLU A 64 -3.44 -10.32 -16.27
N LYS A 65 -3.25 -10.72 -15.01
CA LYS A 65 -3.90 -11.90 -14.42
C LYS A 65 -5.13 -11.48 -13.62
N LEU A 66 -6.28 -12.06 -13.93
CA LEU A 66 -7.55 -11.78 -13.24
C LEU A 66 -7.47 -12.12 -11.76
N GLU A 67 -6.73 -13.17 -11.41
CA GLU A 67 -6.61 -13.69 -10.05
C GLU A 67 -6.08 -12.64 -9.08
N GLY A 68 -5.09 -11.84 -9.50
CA GLY A 68 -4.54 -10.74 -8.70
C GLY A 68 -5.57 -9.63 -8.45
N TRP A 69 -6.37 -9.30 -9.47
CA TRP A 69 -7.45 -8.32 -9.34
C TRP A 69 -8.56 -8.80 -8.41
N GLN A 70 -8.96 -10.06 -8.54
CA GLN A 70 -9.97 -10.67 -7.68
C GLN A 70 -9.49 -10.82 -6.23
N ALA A 71 -8.22 -11.19 -6.03
CA ALA A 71 -7.61 -11.23 -4.71
C ALA A 71 -7.68 -9.86 -4.04
N LEU A 72 -7.32 -8.79 -4.76
CA LEU A 72 -7.44 -7.43 -4.25
C LEU A 72 -8.90 -7.02 -3.97
N CYS A 73 -9.86 -7.43 -4.81
CA CYS A 73 -11.28 -7.20 -4.55
C CYS A 73 -11.76 -7.89 -3.25
N ARG A 74 -11.26 -9.10 -2.97
CA ARG A 74 -11.56 -9.83 -1.73
C ARG A 74 -10.93 -9.15 -0.50
N GLU A 75 -9.69 -8.70 -0.63
CA GLU A 75 -8.97 -7.98 0.44
C GLU A 75 -9.74 -6.73 0.87
N VAL A 76 -10.25 -5.96 -0.09
CA VAL A 76 -11.09 -4.78 0.20
C VAL A 76 -12.57 -5.13 0.47
N ARG A 77 -12.88 -6.40 0.72
CA ARG A 77 -14.18 -6.93 1.10
C ARG A 77 -15.31 -6.55 0.17
N MET A 78 -15.09 -6.71 -1.12
CA MET A 78 -16.19 -6.65 -2.08
C MET A 78 -17.16 -7.80 -1.85
N LYS A 79 -18.45 -7.49 -1.70
CA LYS A 79 -19.52 -8.52 -1.55
C LYS A 79 -19.61 -9.42 -2.79
N VAL A 80 -19.42 -8.83 -3.96
CA VAL A 80 -19.41 -9.51 -5.26
C VAL A 80 -18.08 -9.22 -5.91
N VAL A 81 -17.29 -10.27 -6.13
CA VAL A 81 -16.01 -10.19 -6.82
C VAL A 81 -16.29 -10.33 -8.32
N PRO A 82 -15.90 -9.37 -9.17
CA PRO A 82 -16.18 -9.46 -10.61
C PRO A 82 -15.35 -10.53 -11.34
N ASP A 83 -15.86 -10.98 -12.48
CA ASP A 83 -15.25 -12.05 -13.28
C ASP A 83 -14.34 -11.54 -14.41
N THR A 84 -14.13 -10.21 -14.49
CA THR A 84 -13.23 -9.61 -15.48
C THR A 84 -12.33 -8.54 -14.87
N ILE A 85 -11.13 -8.37 -15.43
CA ILE A 85 -10.16 -7.36 -15.01
C ILE A 85 -10.77 -5.95 -15.08
N THR A 86 -11.45 -5.65 -16.18
CA THR A 86 -12.10 -4.34 -16.39
C THR A 86 -13.15 -4.05 -15.32
N GLN A 87 -13.97 -5.05 -14.95
CA GLN A 87 -14.97 -4.86 -13.89
C GLN A 87 -14.31 -4.73 -12.51
N CYS A 88 -13.27 -5.53 -12.20
CA CYS A 88 -12.50 -5.38 -10.96
C CYS A 88 -11.95 -3.96 -10.81
N ARG A 89 -11.30 -3.44 -11.86
CA ARG A 89 -10.77 -2.06 -11.88
C ARG A 89 -11.86 -1.01 -11.64
N LYS A 90 -13.02 -1.15 -12.31
CA LYS A 90 -14.15 -0.22 -12.12
C LYS A 90 -14.69 -0.26 -10.69
N ALA A 91 -14.72 -1.43 -10.09
CA ALA A 91 -15.29 -1.61 -8.76
C ALA A 91 -14.32 -1.12 -7.66
N LEU A 92 -13.02 -1.42 -7.78
CA LEU A 92 -11.98 -0.93 -6.87
C LEU A 92 -11.91 0.60 -6.82
N LYS A 93 -12.14 1.30 -7.94
CA LYS A 93 -12.23 2.77 -7.96
C LYS A 93 -13.31 3.37 -7.07
N ARG A 94 -14.32 2.58 -6.68
CA ARG A 94 -15.44 3.00 -5.80
C ARG A 94 -15.19 2.66 -4.34
N VAL A 95 -14.06 2.04 -4.03
CA VAL A 95 -13.71 1.61 -2.68
C VAL A 95 -12.74 2.60 -2.08
N HIS A 96 -13.11 3.18 -0.93
CA HIS A 96 -12.23 4.06 -0.17
C HIS A 96 -11.50 3.25 0.90
N VAL A 97 -10.22 2.97 0.66
CA VAL A 97 -9.30 2.27 1.56
C VAL A 97 -7.95 3.00 1.57
N ASN A 98 -7.24 2.96 2.69
CA ASN A 98 -5.89 3.49 2.77
C ASN A 98 -4.89 2.43 2.29
N ILE A 99 -3.93 2.82 1.43
CA ILE A 99 -2.96 1.88 0.85
C ILE A 99 -1.94 1.41 1.89
N VAL A 100 -1.60 2.24 2.89
CA VAL A 100 -0.77 1.81 4.03
C VAL A 100 -1.50 0.72 4.80
N ASP A 101 -2.79 0.91 5.09
CA ASP A 101 -3.59 -0.10 5.79
C ASP A 101 -3.75 -1.40 4.98
N LEU A 102 -3.74 -1.35 3.65
CA LEU A 102 -3.72 -2.56 2.81
C LEU A 102 -2.43 -3.36 2.95
N VAL A 103 -1.29 -2.67 3.08
CA VAL A 103 -0.02 -3.34 3.34
C VAL A 103 0.01 -3.89 4.77
N ASP A 104 -0.43 -3.10 5.74
CA ASP A 104 -0.53 -3.53 7.13
C ASP A 104 -1.49 -4.71 7.31
N ALA A 105 -2.58 -4.78 6.55
CA ALA A 105 -3.52 -5.90 6.61
C ALA A 105 -2.85 -7.23 6.25
N ARG A 106 -1.96 -7.22 5.25
CA ARG A 106 -1.20 -8.41 4.83
C ARG A 106 -0.13 -8.80 5.83
N ARG A 107 0.45 -7.84 6.55
CA ARG A 107 1.46 -8.08 7.60
C ARG A 107 0.84 -8.58 8.90
N THR A 108 -0.22 -7.92 9.34
CA THR A 108 -0.84 -8.11 10.66
C THR A 108 -1.98 -9.14 10.65
N GLY A 109 -2.56 -9.44 9.48
CA GLY A 109 -3.80 -10.20 9.35
C GLY A 109 -5.04 -9.43 9.80
N ILE A 110 -4.88 -8.18 10.26
CA ILE A 110 -5.99 -7.30 10.62
C ILE A 110 -6.64 -6.80 9.34
N GLN A 111 -7.96 -6.82 9.32
CA GLN A 111 -8.69 -6.50 8.11
C GLN A 111 -8.60 -4.99 7.79
N VAL A 112 -8.41 -4.66 6.50
CA VAL A 112 -8.32 -3.26 6.05
C VAL A 112 -9.60 -2.45 6.38
N PRO A 113 -9.48 -1.26 6.99
CA PRO A 113 -10.61 -0.34 7.18
C PRO A 113 -11.15 0.18 5.85
N ARG A 114 -12.48 0.24 5.73
CA ARG A 114 -13.16 0.89 4.60
C ARG A 114 -13.81 2.17 5.05
N PHE A 115 -13.69 3.19 4.20
CA PHE A 115 -14.25 4.50 4.46
C PHE A 115 -15.51 4.74 3.63
N PRO A 116 -16.50 5.43 4.19
CA PRO A 116 -17.76 5.71 3.48
C PRO A 116 -17.58 6.71 2.33
N SER A 117 -16.57 7.57 2.39
CA SER A 117 -16.30 8.60 1.39
C SER A 117 -14.81 8.87 1.21
N ARG A 118 -14.47 9.58 0.12
CA ARG A 118 -13.11 10.09 -0.10
C ARG A 118 -12.65 11.04 1.01
N ASP A 119 -13.55 11.90 1.50
CA ASP A 119 -13.21 12.86 2.56
C ASP A 119 -12.92 12.14 3.87
N ALA A 120 -13.71 11.13 4.25
CA ALA A 120 -13.44 10.31 5.43
C ALA A 120 -12.09 9.57 5.32
N LEU A 121 -11.77 9.03 4.14
CA LEU A 121 -10.45 8.43 3.89
C LEU A 121 -9.32 9.48 4.01
N ARG A 122 -9.49 10.68 3.45
CA ARG A 122 -8.49 11.76 3.52
C ARG A 122 -8.24 12.15 4.96
N ASP A 123 -9.30 12.44 5.71
CA ASP A 123 -9.20 12.97 7.07
C ASP A 123 -8.50 11.93 7.97
N TYR A 124 -8.91 10.66 7.88
CA TYR A 124 -8.21 9.55 8.54
C TYR A 124 -6.73 9.44 8.12
N SER A 125 -6.44 9.52 6.82
CA SER A 125 -5.06 9.36 6.32
C SER A 125 -4.12 10.45 6.82
N VAL A 126 -4.63 11.69 6.98
CA VAL A 126 -3.88 12.81 7.54
C VAL A 126 -3.74 12.66 9.06
N GLU A 127 -4.83 12.35 9.76
CA GLU A 127 -4.83 12.19 11.22
C GLU A 127 -3.88 11.08 11.68
N GLN A 128 -3.81 9.98 10.93
CA GLN A 128 -2.96 8.83 11.24
C GLN A 128 -1.56 8.91 10.58
N ASP A 129 -1.24 9.99 9.87
CA ASP A 129 -0.01 10.13 9.05
C ASP A 129 0.23 8.95 8.09
N LYS A 130 -0.84 8.33 7.57
CA LYS A 130 -0.81 7.19 6.66
C LYS A 130 -0.87 7.63 5.21
N ILE A 131 0.17 8.30 4.73
CA ILE A 131 0.22 8.88 3.39
C ILE A 131 1.03 8.02 2.43
N PHE A 132 0.37 7.41 1.43
CA PHE A 132 1.06 6.66 0.39
C PHE A 132 1.72 7.59 -0.66
N PRO A 133 3.02 7.41 -0.96
CA PRO A 133 3.70 8.27 -1.93
C PRO A 133 3.30 8.04 -3.40
N LEU A 134 2.57 9.01 -3.95
CA LEU A 134 1.99 8.98 -5.31
C LEU A 134 3.00 8.76 -6.46
N THR A 135 4.25 9.22 -6.34
CA THR A 135 5.20 9.25 -7.47
C THR A 135 5.55 7.89 -8.04
N ARG A 136 5.43 6.80 -7.27
CA ARG A 136 5.63 5.42 -7.76
C ARG A 136 4.34 4.63 -7.95
N ALA A 137 3.23 5.13 -7.41
CA ALA A 137 1.96 4.42 -7.46
C ALA A 137 1.41 4.26 -8.89
N LYS A 138 1.81 5.15 -9.81
CA LYS A 138 1.45 5.06 -11.24
C LYS A 138 2.24 3.99 -12.01
N GLU A 139 3.34 3.48 -11.45
CA GLU A 139 4.18 2.44 -12.06
C GLU A 139 3.61 1.03 -11.85
N ASN A 140 2.59 0.87 -11.00
CA ASN A 140 1.94 -0.39 -10.71
C ASN A 140 0.42 -0.27 -10.95
N GLY A 141 -0.14 -1.13 -11.79
CA GLY A 141 -1.56 -1.01 -12.18
C GLY A 141 -2.55 -1.29 -11.05
N PHE A 142 -2.19 -2.12 -10.05
CA PHE A 142 -3.02 -2.32 -8.86
C PHE A 142 -3.05 -1.06 -7.99
N LEU A 143 -1.87 -0.47 -7.72
CA LEU A 143 -1.78 0.83 -7.04
C LEU A 143 -2.61 1.87 -7.79
N ALA A 144 -2.43 1.99 -9.11
CA ALA A 144 -3.18 2.94 -9.92
C ALA A 144 -4.71 2.76 -9.86
N ALA A 145 -5.21 1.55 -9.61
CA ALA A 145 -6.64 1.30 -9.45
C ALA A 145 -7.17 1.63 -8.05
N LEU A 146 -6.31 1.56 -7.03
CA LEU A 146 -6.61 1.91 -5.62
C LEU A 146 -6.32 3.37 -5.31
N LEU A 147 -5.53 4.04 -6.14
CA LEU A 147 -5.25 5.47 -6.04
C LEU A 147 -6.55 6.26 -6.17
N ILE A 148 -7.19 6.49 -5.04
CA ILE A 148 -8.05 7.64 -4.88
C ILE A 148 -7.11 8.81 -4.71
N THR A 149 -7.15 9.75 -5.64
CA THR A 149 -6.32 10.95 -5.52
C THR A 149 -6.84 11.73 -4.33
N ILE A 150 -6.17 11.60 -3.17
CA ILE A 150 -6.46 12.35 -1.93
C ILE A 150 -6.43 13.87 -2.22
N TYR A 151 -5.73 14.28 -3.28
CA TYR A 151 -5.57 15.67 -3.74
C TYR A 151 -5.93 15.90 -5.23
N GLY A 152 -7.04 15.33 -5.73
CA GLY A 152 -7.48 15.51 -7.14
C GLY A 152 -8.86 16.17 -7.25
N LYS A 153 -8.90 17.33 -7.93
CA LYS A 153 -10.10 18.16 -8.20
C LYS A 153 -11.32 17.32 -8.64
N ASN A 154 -12.48 17.72 -8.14
CA ASN A 154 -13.76 17.37 -8.75
C ASN A 154 -13.81 17.99 -10.15
N SER A 155 -13.99 17.16 -11.16
CA SER A 155 -14.54 17.51 -12.47
C SER A 155 -14.70 16.24 -13.28
#